data_AF-A0A847EVB4-F1
#
_entry.id   AF-A0A847EVB4-F1
#
_cell.length_a   1.000
_cell.length_b   1.000
_cell.length_c   1.000
_cell.angle_alpha   90.00
_cell.angle_beta   90.00
_cell.angle_gamma   90.00
#
_symmetry.space_group_name_H-M   'P 1'
#
loop_
_entity.id
_entity.type
_entity.pdbx_description
1 polymer ?
#
loop_
_entity_poly.entity_id
_entity_poly.type
_entity_poly.pdbx_seq_one_letter_code
_entity_poly.pdbx_strand_id
1 'polypeptide(L)'
;MGKERKFMPILIFVFLAMFVFGFVKILDGFKPTARVLSYRDSVCNEMFISEAIIYAQGSECIKEGKLDVYSYVCNEGIGRIDFPIVLSEERDDSKIAKCTVFTGSGNTHLLWVENKEVE
;
A
#
# COMPACT_ATOMS: atom_id res chain seq x y z
N MET A 1 -20.13 -55.62 -23.15
CA MET A 1 -20.27 -54.64 -22.05
C MET A 1 -18.97 -54.62 -21.24
N GLY A 2 -18.33 -53.46 -21.01
CA GLY A 2 -17.34 -53.36 -19.92
C GLY A 2 -16.08 -52.52 -20.09
N LYS A 3 -15.84 -51.82 -21.22
CA LYS A 3 -14.63 -50.97 -21.36
C LYS A 3 -14.85 -49.49 -21.02
N GLU A 4 -16.09 -49.00 -21.08
CA GLU A 4 -16.39 -47.56 -20.92
C GLU A 4 -16.46 -47.10 -19.45
N ARG A 5 -16.65 -48.01 -18.49
CA ARG A 5 -16.83 -47.63 -17.07
C ARG A 5 -15.53 -47.35 -16.30
N LYS A 6 -14.35 -47.70 -16.85
CA LYS A 6 -13.04 -47.46 -16.19
C LYS A 6 -12.42 -46.10 -16.53
N PHE A 7 -12.82 -45.48 -17.64
CA PHE A 7 -12.30 -44.17 -18.06
C PHE A 7 -13.04 -42.98 -17.42
N MET A 8 -14.30 -43.17 -17.04
CA MET A 8 -15.13 -42.16 -16.37
C MET A 8 -14.53 -41.65 -15.03
N PRO A 9 -14.00 -42.48 -14.12
CA PRO A 9 -13.37 -41.98 -12.89
C PRO A 9 -12.02 -41.28 -13.13
N ILE A 10 -11.28 -41.68 -14.17
CA ILE A 10 -9.99 -41.08 -14.51
C ILE A 10 -10.19 -39.67 -15.07
N LEU A 11 -11.18 -39.48 -15.94
CA LEU A 11 -11.55 -38.16 -16.47
C LEU A 11 -11.97 -37.20 -15.34
N ILE A 12 -12.74 -37.67 -14.36
CA ILE A 12 -13.14 -36.87 -13.20
C ILE A 12 -11.91 -36.45 -12.39
N PHE A 13 -10.97 -37.36 -12.14
CA PHE A 13 -9.72 -37.04 -11.44
C PHE A 13 -8.88 -35.99 -12.16
N VAL A 14 -8.79 -36.07 -13.49
CA VAL A 14 -8.05 -35.08 -14.30
C VAL A 14 -8.71 -33.71 -14.23
N PHE A 15 -10.04 -33.64 -14.33
CA PHE A 15 -10.77 -32.39 -14.17
C PHE A 15 -10.59 -31.78 -12.78
N LEU A 16 -10.63 -32.60 -11.74
CA LEU A 16 -10.47 -32.17 -10.35
C LEU A 16 -9.03 -31.65 -10.10
N ALA A 17 -8.03 -32.33 -10.64
CA ALA A 17 -6.64 -31.86 -10.60
C ALA A 17 -6.46 -30.53 -11.33
N MET A 18 -7.00 -30.39 -12.55
CA MET A 18 -6.98 -29.11 -13.28
C MET A 18 -7.68 -27.99 -12.50
N PHE A 19 -8.80 -28.30 -11.83
CA PHE A 19 -9.52 -27.34 -11.02
C PHE A 19 -8.69 -26.86 -9.83
N VAL A 20 -8.04 -27.77 -9.09
CA VAL A 20 -7.16 -27.42 -7.97
C VAL A 20 -5.96 -26.58 -8.42
N PHE A 21 -5.28 -26.98 -9.51
CA PHE A 21 -4.17 -26.19 -10.06
C PHE A 21 -4.61 -24.80 -10.55
N GLY A 22 -5.77 -24.70 -11.19
CA GLY A 22 -6.36 -23.43 -11.58
C GLY A 22 -6.68 -22.54 -10.37
N PHE A 23 -7.27 -23.12 -9.33
CA PHE A 23 -7.61 -22.41 -8.10
C PHE A 23 -6.37 -21.89 -7.35
N VAL A 24 -5.32 -22.70 -7.24
CA VAL A 24 -4.05 -22.28 -6.62
C VAL A 24 -3.43 -21.11 -7.38
N LYS A 25 -3.41 -21.16 -8.72
CA LYS A 25 -2.90 -20.04 -9.55
C LYS A 25 -3.73 -18.76 -9.39
N ILE A 26 -5.05 -18.89 -9.24
CA ILE A 26 -5.94 -17.73 -9.05
C ILE A 26 -5.74 -17.11 -7.66
N LEU A 27 -5.59 -17.93 -6.60
CA LEU A 27 -5.33 -17.43 -5.24
C LEU A 27 -3.99 -16.69 -5.12
N ASP A 28 -2.95 -17.13 -5.83
CA ASP A 28 -1.69 -16.37 -5.89
C ASP A 28 -1.84 -15.02 -6.62
N GLY A 29 -2.76 -14.92 -7.59
CA GLY A 29 -3.09 -13.67 -8.29
C GLY A 29 -3.87 -12.64 -7.47
N PHE A 30 -4.54 -13.06 -6.38
CA PHE A 30 -5.31 -12.16 -5.49
C PHE A 30 -4.48 -11.56 -4.34
N LYS A 31 -3.21 -11.95 -4.19
CA LYS A 31 -2.33 -11.39 -3.14
C LYS A 31 -2.03 -9.88 -3.23
N PRO A 32 -2.03 -9.18 -4.39
CA PRO A 32 -1.78 -7.74 -4.39
C PRO A 32 -3.02 -6.93 -3.99
N THR A 33 -4.22 -7.49 -4.05
CA THR A 33 -5.47 -6.73 -3.87
C THR A 33 -5.79 -6.44 -2.40
N ALA A 34 -5.45 -7.35 -1.49
CA ALA A 34 -5.72 -7.17 -0.06
C ALA A 34 -4.96 -5.98 0.55
N ARG A 35 -3.74 -5.69 0.07
CA ARG A 35 -2.96 -4.53 0.54
C ARG A 35 -3.57 -3.20 0.11
N VAL A 36 -4.11 -3.10 -1.10
CA VAL A 36 -4.74 -1.85 -1.58
C VAL A 36 -6.06 -1.58 -0.83
N LEU A 37 -6.79 -2.64 -0.48
CA LEU A 37 -8.00 -2.54 0.34
C LEU A 37 -7.71 -2.02 1.76
N SER A 38 -6.63 -2.46 2.42
CA SER A 38 -6.33 -2.00 3.78
C SER A 38 -6.07 -0.50 3.89
N TYR A 39 -5.52 0.15 2.85
CA TYR A 39 -5.31 1.61 2.84
C TYR A 39 -6.58 2.42 2.66
N ARG A 40 -7.62 1.83 2.03
CA ARG A 40 -8.94 2.47 1.93
C ARG A 40 -9.66 2.50 3.26
N ASP A 41 -9.45 1.49 4.11
CA ASP A 41 -10.19 1.36 5.38
C ASP A 41 -9.45 1.93 6.60
N SER A 42 -8.15 2.25 6.50
CA SER A 42 -7.43 2.93 7.58
C SER A 42 -7.83 4.40 7.67
N VAL A 43 -8.28 4.82 8.85
CA VAL A 43 -8.68 6.19 9.19
C VAL A 43 -7.71 6.74 10.24
N CYS A 44 -7.33 8.01 10.10
CA CYS A 44 -6.59 8.74 11.11
C CYS A 44 -7.40 9.97 11.51
N ASN A 45 -7.87 9.99 12.77
CA ASN A 45 -8.79 11.00 13.27
C ASN A 45 -10.06 11.10 12.38
N GLU A 46 -10.21 12.17 11.60
CA GLU A 46 -11.40 12.44 10.77
C GLU A 46 -11.21 12.10 9.28
N MET A 47 -10.01 11.68 8.85
CA MET A 47 -9.67 11.51 7.43
C MET A 47 -9.18 10.10 7.11
N PHE A 48 -9.61 9.57 5.96
CA PHE A 48 -9.07 8.32 5.41
C PHE A 48 -7.62 8.50 4.98
N ILE A 49 -6.76 7.52 5.26
CA ILE A 49 -5.36 7.57 4.81
C ILE A 49 -5.29 7.69 3.28
N SER A 50 -6.18 7.02 2.55
CA SER A 50 -6.28 7.17 1.09
C SER A 50 -6.58 8.61 0.64
N GLU A 51 -7.38 9.36 1.40
CA GLU A 51 -7.66 10.77 1.13
C GLU A 51 -6.45 11.65 1.45
N ALA A 52 -5.80 11.39 2.59
CA ALA A 52 -4.57 12.09 2.97
C ALA A 52 -3.43 11.89 1.95
N ILE A 53 -3.31 10.68 1.36
CA ILE A 53 -2.37 10.40 0.27
C ILE A 53 -2.68 11.27 -0.95
N ILE A 54 -3.97 11.46 -1.30
CA ILE A 54 -4.37 12.31 -2.43
C ILE A 54 -3.97 13.76 -2.18
N TYR A 55 -4.22 14.29 -0.98
CA TYR A 55 -3.77 15.64 -0.61
C TYR A 55 -2.26 15.77 -0.68
N ALA A 56 -1.52 14.82 -0.12
CA ALA A 56 -0.06 14.82 -0.14
C ALA A 56 0.49 14.75 -1.58
N GLN A 57 -0.10 13.93 -2.46
CA GLN A 57 0.30 13.81 -3.87
C GLN A 57 -0.06 15.05 -4.70
N GLY A 58 -1.14 15.75 -4.36
CA GLY A 58 -1.52 17.01 -5.02
C GLY A 58 -0.73 18.24 -4.53
N SER A 59 0.10 18.07 -3.49
CA SER A 59 0.81 19.17 -2.83
C SER A 59 2.22 19.42 -3.37
N GLU A 60 2.91 20.41 -2.82
CA GLU A 60 4.30 20.68 -3.18
C GLU A 60 5.29 19.62 -2.69
N CYS A 61 4.86 18.70 -1.80
CA CYS A 61 5.70 17.62 -1.29
C CYS A 61 6.25 16.71 -2.41
N ILE A 62 5.51 16.54 -3.52
CA ILE A 62 5.97 15.70 -4.65
C ILE A 62 7.09 16.34 -5.47
N LYS A 63 7.31 17.65 -5.34
CA LYS A 63 8.37 18.35 -6.07
C LYS A 63 9.76 17.98 -5.53
N GLU A 64 9.82 17.55 -4.27
CA GLU A 64 11.07 17.23 -3.57
C GLU A 64 11.47 15.76 -3.71
N GLY A 65 10.52 14.87 -4.06
CA GLY A 65 10.78 13.45 -4.19
C GLY A 65 9.51 12.62 -4.28
N LYS A 66 9.66 11.31 -4.11
CA LYS A 66 8.55 10.36 -4.17
C LYS A 66 7.99 10.12 -2.76
N LEU A 67 6.69 10.34 -2.62
CA LEU A 67 5.97 10.03 -1.38
C LEU A 67 5.98 8.52 -1.13
N ASP A 68 6.46 8.09 0.04
CA ASP A 68 6.27 6.71 0.50
C ASP A 68 4.89 6.60 1.16
N VAL A 69 3.93 6.10 0.37
CA VAL A 69 2.55 5.88 0.82
C VAL A 69 2.42 4.68 1.76
N TYR A 70 3.45 3.84 1.86
CA TYR A 70 3.38 2.61 2.62
C TYR A 70 3.75 2.79 4.09
N SER A 71 4.68 3.71 4.35
CA SER A 71 5.11 4.12 5.68
C SER A 71 4.44 5.43 6.03
N TYR A 72 3.61 5.48 7.07
CA TYR A 72 3.03 6.74 7.55
C TYR A 72 2.93 6.74 9.07
N VAL A 73 2.98 7.94 9.65
CA VAL A 73 2.79 8.14 11.10
C VAL A 73 1.54 8.98 11.30
N CYS A 74 0.52 8.39 11.89
CA CYS A 74 -0.69 9.11 12.30
C CYS A 74 -0.55 9.58 13.75
N ASN A 75 -0.78 10.87 13.98
CA ASN A 75 -0.95 11.45 15.31
C ASN A 75 -2.39 11.95 15.45
N GLU A 76 -3.23 11.13 16.08
CA GLU A 76 -4.66 11.40 16.26
C GLU A 76 -4.91 12.62 17.16
N GLY A 77 -4.04 12.88 18.15
CA GLY A 77 -4.24 13.96 19.12
C GLY A 77 -4.16 15.37 18.52
N ILE A 78 -3.43 15.53 17.42
CA ILE A 78 -3.33 16.79 16.67
C ILE A 78 -3.92 16.69 15.25
N GLY A 79 -4.51 15.54 14.90
CA GLY A 79 -5.06 15.28 13.58
C GLY A 79 -4.02 15.44 12.46
N ARG A 80 -2.87 14.77 12.59
CA ARG A 80 -1.74 14.93 11.66
C ARG A 80 -1.28 13.59 11.11
N ILE A 81 -1.06 13.51 9.81
CA ILE A 81 -0.51 12.33 9.13
C ILE A 81 0.81 12.73 8.48
N ASP A 82 1.90 12.06 8.84
CA ASP A 82 3.23 12.30 8.28
C ASP A 82 3.60 11.16 7.33
N PHE A 83 3.80 11.48 6.05
CA PHE A 83 4.31 10.57 5.02
C PHE A 83 5.80 10.88 4.76
N PRO A 84 6.71 9.92 4.87
CA PRO A 84 8.09 10.12 4.47
C PRO A 84 8.20 10.33 2.96
N ILE A 85 9.15 11.16 2.56
CA ILE A 85 9.49 11.42 1.17
C ILE A 85 10.85 10.77 0.90
N VAL A 86 10.88 9.91 -0.11
CA VAL A 86 12.12 9.41 -0.68
C VAL A 86 12.64 10.48 -1.62
N LEU A 87 13.68 11.19 -1.20
CA LEU A 87 14.33 12.24 -2.00
C LEU A 87 14.92 11.61 -3.28
N SER A 88 14.82 12.34 -4.39
CA SER A 88 15.53 11.97 -5.62
C SER A 88 17.04 12.13 -5.38
N GLU A 89 17.86 11.28 -5.99
CA GLU A 89 19.31 11.10 -5.76
C GLU A 89 20.20 12.36 -5.88
N GLU A 90 19.63 13.52 -6.18
CA GLU A 90 20.35 14.79 -6.35
C GLU A 90 20.56 15.59 -5.05
N ARG A 91 19.98 15.21 -3.90
CA ARG A 91 20.22 15.91 -2.62
C ARG A 91 20.86 14.99 -1.57
N ASP A 92 22.18 15.10 -1.47
CA ASP A 92 23.07 14.44 -0.51
C ASP A 92 23.10 15.16 0.85
N ASP A 93 21.94 15.59 1.33
CA ASP A 93 21.78 16.07 2.69
C ASP A 93 21.22 14.92 3.52
N SER A 94 21.85 14.59 4.64
CA SER A 94 21.41 13.63 5.66
C SER A 94 20.09 14.03 6.35
N LYS A 95 19.16 14.64 5.63
CA LYS A 95 17.88 15.14 6.10
C LYS A 95 16.77 14.28 5.51
N ILE A 96 15.90 13.79 6.38
CA ILE A 96 14.70 13.06 5.99
C ILE A 96 13.58 14.09 5.79
N ALA A 97 13.00 14.13 4.60
CA ALA A 97 11.83 14.94 4.34
C ALA A 97 10.56 14.15 4.66
N LYS A 98 9.57 14.81 5.26
CA LYS A 98 8.24 14.27 5.52
C LYS A 98 7.18 15.24 5.02
N CYS A 99 6.20 14.74 4.30
CA CYS A 99 4.98 15.46 3.97
C CYS A 99 3.97 15.29 5.11
N THR A 100 3.59 16.40 5.72
CA THR A 100 2.59 16.47 6.77
C THR A 100 1.24 16.81 6.17
N VAL A 101 0.19 16.09 6.53
CA VAL A 101 -1.21 16.37 6.16
C VAL A 101 -2.04 16.55 7.42
N PHE A 102 -2.75 17.68 7.54
CA PHE A 102 -3.66 17.94 8.65
C PHE A 102 -5.08 17.46 8.31
N THR A 103 -5.64 16.58 9.14
CA THR A 103 -6.90 15.88 8.86
C THR A 103 -8.13 16.78 8.97
N GLY A 104 -8.08 17.84 9.79
CA GLY A 104 -9.19 18.78 9.92
C GLY A 104 -9.28 19.85 8.81
N SER A 105 -8.22 20.05 8.02
CA SER A 105 -8.18 21.10 6.98
C SER A 105 -7.72 20.64 5.60
N GLY A 106 -7.10 19.45 5.49
CA GLY A 106 -6.45 19.00 4.26
C GLY A 106 -5.17 19.76 3.92
N ASN A 107 -4.70 20.67 4.80
CA ASN A 107 -3.48 21.43 4.56
C ASN A 107 -2.25 20.52 4.59
N THR A 108 -1.35 20.77 3.65
CA THR A 108 -0.13 19.98 3.45
C THR A 108 1.10 20.83 3.67
N HIS A 109 2.10 20.28 4.37
CA HIS A 109 3.35 20.97 4.68
C HIS A 109 4.54 20.04 4.54
N LEU A 110 5.61 20.55 3.94
CA LEU A 110 6.89 19.87 3.89
C LEU A 110 7.67 20.13 5.18
N LEU A 111 8.04 19.07 5.89
CA LEU A 111 8.86 19.13 7.09
C LEU A 111 10.21 18.45 6.82
N TRP A 112 11.29 19.19 7.04
CA TRP A 112 12.65 18.65 7.00
C TRP A 112 13.05 18.22 8.41
N VAL A 113 13.40 16.94 8.57
CA VAL A 113 13.86 16.37 9.83
C VAL A 113 15.33 16.03 9.68
N GLU A 114 16.18 16.58 10.56
CA GLU A 114 17.57 16.15 10.64
C GLU A 114 17.63 14.68 11.04
N ASN A 115 18.36 13.87 10.26
CA ASN A 115 18.63 12.50 10.66
C ASN A 115 19.62 12.56 11.83
N LYS A 116 19.10 12.53 13.06
CA LYS A 116 19.94 12.24 14.22
C LYS A 116 20.35 10.79 14.09
N GLU A 117 21.52 10.54 13.50
CA GLU A 117 22.23 9.28 13.70
C GLU A 117 22.29 9.06 15.20
N VAL A 118 21.64 7.99 15.64
CA VAL A 118 21.75 7.49 17.01
C VAL A 118 23.20 7.00 17.13
N GLU A 119 23.98 7.77 17.88
CA GLU A 119 25.35 7.46 18.31
C GLU A 119 25.44 6.10 19.02
#